data_AF-A0A9N7P086-F1
#
_entry.id   AF-A0A9N7P086-F1
#
_cell.length_a   1.000
_cell.length_b   1.000
_cell.length_c   1.000
_cell.angle_alpha   90.00
_cell.angle_beta   90.00
_cell.angle_gamma   90.00
#
_symmetry.space_group_name_H-M   'P 1'
#
loop_
_entity.id
_entity.type
_entity.pdbx_description
1 polymer ?
#
loop_
_entity_poly.entity_id
_entity_poly.type
_entity_poly.pdbx_seq_one_letter_code
_entity_poly.pdbx_strand_id
1 'polypeptide(L)'
;MGDMERDHGIKLKYNTALRSQNAAYDFIYGDHKKSWELLPAYFHMSMKENPGTSAYIETDKDDVFEYAFISFNASAGFLSYCRPVIVIEGTHLKGKYKGILFVATTKDGNEQIFPLAFGIGDKECHSAWMWFLQKLRSTFGCPKNLVVVSDRHPSIKSAMEVVYPEAVHAICSYHLRQNIRSHGSKAVGLYMKASYTYSPVVYEKSMAMLAAKYPNTKKVVVDEAIPTRWARSQCPVRRYSFMTSNACEAMPLAPLVSLLHPSKRQRNGGDPDPSAEEGGEEPPDPPEEESGPLPLSVPVEAPEAEPLSLSDPADTPLPLPEGLPEPLPDLEAREALMGLVTFS
;
A
#
# COMPACT_ATOMS: atom_id res chain seq x y z
N MET A 1 -7.85 -12.06 -28.10
CA MET A 1 -8.19 -13.42 -28.59
C MET A 1 -8.43 -13.41 -30.10
N GLY A 2 -9.11 -12.39 -30.63
CA GLY A 2 -9.12 -12.12 -32.08
C GLY A 2 -7.75 -11.79 -32.68
N ASP A 3 -6.83 -11.26 -31.87
CA ASP A 3 -5.47 -10.91 -32.32
C ASP A 3 -4.64 -12.16 -32.68
N MET A 4 -4.78 -13.28 -31.96
CA MET A 4 -4.07 -14.53 -32.30
C MET A 4 -4.56 -15.16 -33.61
N GLU A 5 -5.86 -15.03 -33.92
CA GLU A 5 -6.42 -15.51 -35.19
C GLU A 5 -6.08 -14.55 -36.33
N ARG A 6 -6.09 -13.24 -36.09
CA ARG A 6 -5.74 -12.21 -37.08
C ARG A 6 -4.25 -12.20 -37.43
N ASP A 7 -3.38 -12.25 -36.43
CA ASP A 7 -1.96 -11.98 -36.60
C ASP A 7 -1.14 -13.27 -36.80
N HIS A 8 -1.69 -14.43 -36.39
CA HIS A 8 -1.01 -15.72 -36.50
C HIS A 8 -1.85 -16.83 -37.14
N GLY A 9 -3.11 -16.58 -37.52
CA GLY A 9 -4.00 -17.61 -38.09
C GLY A 9 -4.39 -18.72 -37.09
N ILE A 10 -4.09 -18.55 -35.80
CA ILE A 10 -4.33 -19.58 -34.78
C ILE A 10 -5.66 -19.31 -34.10
N LYS A 11 -6.62 -20.21 -34.34
CA LYS A 11 -7.93 -20.17 -33.70
C LYS A 11 -7.86 -20.78 -32.30
N LEU A 12 -7.62 -19.93 -31.29
CA LEU A 12 -7.45 -20.36 -29.90
C LEU A 12 -8.80 -20.40 -29.15
N LYS A 13 -9.11 -21.51 -28.48
CA LYS A 13 -10.25 -21.58 -27.54
C LYS A 13 -9.91 -20.86 -26.23
N TYR A 14 -10.88 -20.21 -25.60
CA TYR A 14 -10.68 -19.50 -24.33
C TYR A 14 -10.04 -20.37 -23.24
N ASN A 15 -10.54 -21.58 -23.04
CA ASN A 15 -10.00 -22.50 -22.04
C ASN A 15 -8.56 -22.92 -22.35
N THR A 16 -8.17 -23.01 -23.62
CA THR A 16 -6.79 -23.29 -24.02
C THR A 16 -5.90 -22.09 -23.73
N ALA A 17 -6.36 -20.88 -24.06
CA ALA A 17 -5.66 -19.63 -23.76
C ALA A 17 -5.39 -19.49 -22.25
N LEU A 18 -6.42 -19.70 -21.43
CA LEU A 18 -6.33 -19.61 -19.98
C LEU A 18 -5.39 -20.66 -19.39
N ARG A 19 -5.43 -21.91 -19.89
CA ARG A 19 -4.50 -22.96 -19.44
C ARG A 19 -3.06 -22.66 -19.83
N SER A 20 -2.82 -22.20 -21.06
CA SER A 20 -1.49 -21.80 -21.51
C SER A 20 -0.96 -20.61 -20.71
N GLN A 21 -1.81 -19.63 -20.40
CA GLN A 21 -1.46 -18.50 -19.54
C GLN A 21 -1.14 -18.97 -18.12
N ASN A 22 -1.97 -19.82 -17.52
CA ASN A 22 -1.70 -20.36 -16.18
C ASN A 22 -0.43 -21.21 -16.15
N ALA A 23 -0.20 -22.05 -17.17
CA ALA A 23 1.03 -22.83 -17.27
C ALA A 23 2.27 -21.93 -17.44
N ALA A 24 2.16 -20.83 -18.19
CA ALA A 24 3.22 -19.83 -18.27
C ALA A 24 3.42 -19.12 -16.92
N TYR A 25 2.35 -18.83 -16.17
CA TYR A 25 2.46 -18.27 -14.83
C TYR A 25 3.10 -19.23 -13.83
N ASP A 26 2.71 -20.51 -13.83
CA ASP A 26 3.32 -21.55 -12.99
C ASP A 26 4.80 -21.75 -13.38
N PHE A 27 5.15 -21.59 -14.66
CA PHE A 27 6.53 -21.66 -15.13
C PHE A 27 7.37 -20.46 -14.68
N ILE A 28 6.85 -19.23 -14.81
CA ILE A 28 7.59 -18.01 -14.46
C ILE A 28 7.64 -17.82 -12.94
N TYR A 29 6.52 -18.05 -12.23
CA TYR A 29 6.35 -17.69 -10.82
C TYR A 29 6.31 -18.89 -9.88
N GLY A 30 6.48 -20.10 -10.40
CA GLY A 30 6.49 -21.31 -9.59
C GLY A 30 5.13 -21.62 -8.95
N ASP A 31 5.17 -22.52 -7.97
CA ASP A 31 3.98 -23.00 -7.29
C ASP A 31 3.54 -22.01 -6.19
N HIS A 32 2.35 -21.44 -6.37
CA HIS A 32 1.73 -20.57 -5.38
C HIS A 32 1.71 -21.15 -3.96
N LYS A 33 1.52 -22.47 -3.80
CA LYS A 33 1.51 -23.09 -2.46
C LYS A 33 2.87 -22.93 -1.78
N LYS A 34 3.96 -23.19 -2.50
CA LYS A 34 5.33 -23.01 -2.00
C LYS A 34 5.61 -21.55 -1.64
N SER A 35 5.13 -20.59 -2.42
CA SER A 35 5.30 -19.17 -2.10
C SER A 35 4.69 -18.80 -0.74
N TRP A 36 3.52 -19.35 -0.39
CA TRP A 36 2.93 -19.15 0.94
C TRP A 36 3.71 -19.85 2.05
N GLU A 37 4.22 -21.06 1.81
CA GLU A 37 5.07 -21.79 2.76
C GLU A 37 6.38 -21.04 3.06
N LEU A 38 6.87 -20.23 2.14
CA LEU A 38 8.09 -19.41 2.30
C LEU A 38 7.86 -18.09 3.04
N LEU A 39 6.61 -17.66 3.24
CA LEU A 39 6.30 -16.35 3.83
C LEU A 39 6.93 -16.16 5.22
N PRO A 40 6.89 -17.14 6.15
CA PRO A 40 7.54 -17.01 7.46
C PRO A 40 9.07 -16.83 7.35
N ALA A 41 9.71 -17.60 6.45
CA ALA A 41 11.15 -17.49 6.22
C ALA A 41 11.51 -16.12 5.63
N TYR A 42 10.71 -15.60 4.69
CA TYR A 42 10.91 -14.26 4.15
C TYR A 42 10.77 -13.18 5.23
N PHE A 43 9.78 -13.27 6.12
CA PHE A 43 9.59 -12.29 7.20
C PHE A 43 10.76 -12.34 8.19
N HIS A 44 11.20 -13.54 8.56
CA HIS A 44 12.37 -13.74 9.39
C HIS A 44 13.62 -13.11 8.76
N MET A 45 13.90 -13.41 7.49
CA MET A 45 15.04 -12.85 6.78
C MET A 45 14.93 -11.33 6.60
N SER A 46 13.73 -10.80 6.35
CA SER A 46 13.51 -9.36 6.23
C SER A 46 13.84 -8.63 7.53
N MET A 47 13.47 -9.19 8.68
CA MET A 47 13.83 -8.62 9.99
C MET A 47 15.33 -8.73 10.28
N LYS A 48 15.95 -9.85 9.88
CA LYS A 48 17.38 -10.10 10.08
C LYS A 48 18.26 -9.20 9.22
N GLU A 49 17.96 -9.10 7.92
CA GLU A 49 18.78 -8.37 6.93
C GLU A 49 18.44 -6.87 6.89
N ASN A 50 17.25 -6.48 7.37
CA ASN A 50 16.86 -5.08 7.52
C ASN A 50 16.37 -4.80 8.95
N PRO A 51 17.29 -4.67 9.93
CA PRO A 51 16.96 -4.40 11.33
C PRO A 51 16.06 -3.18 11.48
N GLY A 52 15.03 -3.30 12.34
CA GLY A 52 13.96 -2.29 12.49
C GLY A 52 12.73 -2.56 11.63
N THR A 53 12.80 -3.52 10.70
CA THR A 53 11.60 -4.06 10.05
C THR A 53 10.70 -4.74 11.08
N SER A 54 9.41 -4.40 11.06
CA SER A 54 8.38 -5.03 11.88
C SER A 54 7.58 -6.01 11.04
N ALA A 55 7.57 -7.28 11.40
CA ALA A 55 6.83 -8.31 10.68
C ALA A 55 6.09 -9.24 11.64
N TYR A 56 4.84 -9.59 11.32
CA TYR A 56 3.98 -10.44 12.15
C TYR A 56 3.22 -11.44 11.28
N ILE A 57 3.11 -12.67 11.73
CA ILE A 57 2.24 -13.70 11.16
C ILE A 57 1.34 -14.22 12.27
N GLU A 58 0.05 -14.30 11.98
CA GLU A 58 -0.96 -14.89 12.84
C GLU A 58 -1.44 -16.21 12.23
N THR A 59 -1.57 -17.24 13.05
CA THR A 59 -2.19 -18.51 12.70
C THR A 59 -3.40 -18.76 13.59
N ASP A 60 -4.35 -19.53 13.09
CA ASP A 60 -5.47 -20.01 13.90
C ASP A 60 -5.03 -21.12 14.88
N LYS A 61 -6.00 -21.74 15.55
CA LYS A 61 -5.75 -22.77 16.56
C LYS A 61 -5.21 -24.09 15.98
N ASP A 62 -5.34 -24.27 14.67
CA ASP A 62 -4.88 -25.45 13.94
C ASP A 62 -3.56 -25.16 13.19
N ASP A 63 -2.86 -24.07 13.59
CA ASP A 63 -1.63 -23.56 12.97
C ASP A 63 -1.78 -23.20 11.48
N VAL A 64 -3.00 -22.85 11.05
CA VAL A 64 -3.28 -22.41 9.69
C VAL A 64 -3.12 -20.90 9.61
N PHE A 65 -2.41 -20.42 8.59
CA PHE A 65 -2.23 -19.00 8.30
C PHE A 65 -3.56 -18.22 8.27
N GLU A 66 -3.63 -17.14 9.04
CA GLU A 66 -4.79 -16.24 9.11
C GLU A 66 -4.45 -14.82 8.65
N TYR A 67 -3.40 -14.22 9.22
CA TYR A 67 -3.00 -12.84 8.93
C TYR A 67 -1.48 -12.68 8.78
N ALA A 68 -1.07 -11.70 7.98
CA ALA A 68 0.32 -11.23 7.94
C ALA A 68 0.40 -9.71 7.97
N PHE A 69 1.49 -9.18 8.49
CA PHE A 69 1.83 -7.76 8.47
C PHE A 69 3.32 -7.59 8.26
N ILE A 70 3.73 -6.63 7.44
CA ILE A 70 5.12 -6.20 7.33
C ILE A 70 5.22 -4.69 7.13
N SER A 71 6.18 -4.08 7.82
CA SER A 71 6.60 -2.70 7.68
C SER A 71 8.12 -2.64 7.71
N PHE A 72 8.73 -2.17 6.63
CA PHE A 72 10.20 -2.08 6.53
C PHE A 72 10.75 -0.94 7.38
N ASN A 73 11.98 -1.08 7.87
CA ASN A 73 12.62 -0.05 8.70
C ASN A 73 12.60 1.36 8.07
N ALA A 74 12.73 1.44 6.73
CA ALA A 74 12.64 2.71 6.00
C ALA A 74 11.35 3.49 6.34
N SER A 75 10.23 2.78 6.58
CA SER A 75 8.95 3.38 6.91
C SER A 75 8.95 4.16 8.23
N ALA A 76 9.91 3.92 9.13
CA ALA A 76 10.07 4.69 10.38
C ALA A 76 10.26 6.19 10.13
N GLY A 77 10.74 6.57 8.94
CA GLY A 77 10.81 7.96 8.48
C GLY A 77 9.46 8.70 8.50
N PHE A 78 8.33 8.00 8.55
CA PHE A 78 7.01 8.58 8.76
C PHE A 78 6.96 9.53 9.96
N LEU A 79 7.55 9.12 11.09
CA LEU A 79 7.45 9.85 12.35
C LEU A 79 8.24 11.18 12.34
N SER A 80 9.27 11.25 11.50
CA SER A 80 10.20 12.39 11.47
C SER A 80 10.00 13.30 10.26
N TYR A 81 9.60 12.76 9.11
CA TYR A 81 9.69 13.46 7.82
C TYR A 81 8.37 13.55 7.06
N CYS A 82 7.35 12.78 7.47
CA CYS A 82 6.05 12.79 6.79
C CYS A 82 5.03 13.63 7.55
N ARG A 83 3.98 14.03 6.84
CA ARG A 83 2.82 14.67 7.46
C ARG A 83 2.05 13.61 8.25
N PRO A 84 1.42 13.93 9.40
CA PRO A 84 0.72 12.96 10.25
C PRO A 84 -0.63 12.54 9.64
N VAL A 85 -0.58 11.99 8.43
CA VAL A 85 -1.72 11.47 7.69
C VAL A 85 -1.36 10.09 7.18
N ILE A 86 -2.13 9.09 7.56
CA ILE A 86 -2.04 7.74 7.02
C ILE A 86 -3.25 7.52 6.11
N VAL A 87 -3.02 6.91 4.97
CA VAL A 87 -4.06 6.43 4.08
C VAL A 87 -4.06 4.90 4.17
N ILE A 88 -5.22 4.30 4.39
CA ILE A 88 -5.39 2.85 4.42
C ILE A 88 -6.41 2.40 3.39
N GLU A 89 -6.18 1.23 2.81
CA GLU A 89 -7.10 0.59 1.89
C GLU A 89 -6.97 -0.93 1.93
N GLY A 90 -8.08 -1.63 1.68
CA GLY A 90 -8.12 -3.07 1.49
C GLY A 90 -8.47 -3.37 0.04
N THR A 91 -7.71 -4.25 -0.61
CA THR A 91 -8.02 -4.71 -1.97
C THR A 91 -8.04 -6.22 -2.04
N HIS A 92 -8.94 -6.78 -2.85
CA HIS A 92 -9.10 -8.22 -2.97
C HIS A 92 -7.88 -8.83 -3.68
N LEU A 93 -7.25 -9.81 -3.03
CA LEU A 93 -6.23 -10.63 -3.67
C LEU A 93 -6.84 -11.41 -4.84
N LYS A 94 -6.18 -11.30 -6.00
CA LYS A 94 -6.52 -12.07 -7.20
C LYS A 94 -5.64 -13.32 -7.25
N GLY A 95 -6.20 -14.44 -7.70
CA GLY A 95 -5.49 -15.72 -7.81
C GLY A 95 -6.22 -16.88 -7.15
N LYS A 96 -5.49 -17.99 -6.95
CA LYS A 96 -5.98 -19.24 -6.33
C LYS A 96 -6.32 -19.04 -4.86
N TYR A 97 -5.47 -18.29 -4.14
CA TYR A 97 -5.66 -17.93 -2.74
C TYR A 97 -6.37 -16.59 -2.69
N LYS A 98 -7.61 -16.61 -2.16
CA LYS A 98 -8.39 -15.40 -1.93
C LYS A 98 -7.94 -14.74 -0.63
N GLY A 99 -8.31 -13.48 -0.46
CA GLY A 99 -8.00 -12.71 0.73
C GLY A 99 -8.06 -11.23 0.45
N ILE A 100 -7.61 -10.45 1.41
CA ILE A 100 -7.47 -9.00 1.34
C ILE A 100 -6.00 -8.64 1.52
N LEU A 101 -5.51 -7.77 0.64
CA LEU A 101 -4.27 -7.04 0.86
C LEU A 101 -4.63 -5.69 1.47
N PHE A 102 -4.21 -5.49 2.70
CA PHE A 102 -4.24 -4.20 3.38
C PHE A 102 -2.98 -3.42 3.02
N VAL A 103 -3.16 -2.14 2.74
CA VAL A 103 -2.08 -1.23 2.37
C VAL A 103 -2.20 0.03 3.20
N ALA A 104 -1.13 0.41 3.89
CA ALA A 104 -1.00 1.69 4.57
C ALA A 104 0.08 2.53 3.90
N THR A 105 -0.25 3.77 3.57
CA THR A 105 0.64 4.73 2.91
C THR A 105 0.52 6.11 3.53
N THR A 106 1.44 6.98 3.20
CA THR A 106 1.37 8.41 3.46
C THR A 106 1.94 9.17 2.26
N LYS A 107 2.16 10.47 2.42
CA LYS A 107 3.02 11.26 1.55
C LYS A 107 4.08 11.96 2.38
N ASP A 108 5.27 11.96 1.82
CA ASP A 108 6.40 12.69 2.36
C ASP A 108 6.25 14.21 2.16
N GLY A 109 7.29 14.96 2.56
CA GLY A 109 7.35 16.41 2.37
C GLY A 109 7.29 16.85 0.91
N ASN A 110 7.62 15.97 -0.04
CA ASN A 110 7.61 16.20 -1.48
C ASN A 110 6.31 15.72 -2.17
N GLU A 111 5.28 15.41 -1.38
CA GLU A 111 3.97 14.92 -1.84
C GLU A 111 4.02 13.57 -2.60
N GLN A 112 5.14 12.85 -2.52
CA GLN A 112 5.31 11.52 -3.11
C GLN A 112 4.67 10.46 -2.22
N ILE A 113 4.12 9.40 -2.83
CA ILE A 113 3.52 8.29 -2.07
C ILE A 113 4.64 7.57 -1.33
N PHE A 114 4.52 7.50 0.00
CA PHE A 114 5.48 6.84 0.87
C PHE A 114 4.81 5.60 1.51
N PRO A 115 5.24 4.38 1.18
CA PRO A 115 4.70 3.16 1.78
C PRO A 115 4.98 3.09 3.28
N LEU A 116 4.00 2.64 4.06
CA LEU A 116 4.18 2.43 5.51
C LEU A 116 4.17 0.95 5.85
N ALA A 117 3.11 0.24 5.50
CA ALA A 117 2.94 -1.16 5.85
C ALA A 117 1.99 -1.89 4.91
N PHE A 118 2.11 -3.21 4.94
CA PHE A 118 1.30 -4.14 4.17
C PHE A 118 0.75 -5.19 5.11
N GLY A 119 -0.46 -5.64 4.83
CA GLY A 119 -1.07 -6.73 5.57
C GLY A 119 -1.83 -7.67 4.64
N ILE A 120 -1.94 -8.93 5.05
CA ILE A 120 -2.74 -9.94 4.39
C ILE A 120 -3.78 -10.41 5.39
N GLY A 121 -5.02 -10.57 4.95
CA GLY A 121 -6.02 -11.30 5.72
C GLY A 121 -6.98 -12.12 4.89
N ASP A 122 -7.78 -12.92 5.58
CA ASP A 122 -8.71 -13.89 5.00
C ASP A 122 -9.89 -13.22 4.27
N LYS A 123 -10.44 -12.15 4.85
CA LYS A 123 -11.62 -11.43 4.34
C LYS A 123 -11.70 -10.01 4.88
N GLU A 124 -12.45 -9.16 4.17
CA GLU A 124 -12.64 -7.77 4.59
C GLU A 124 -13.68 -7.69 5.72
N CYS A 125 -13.23 -7.95 6.95
CA CYS A 125 -14.08 -7.98 8.13
C CYS A 125 -13.51 -7.16 9.28
N HIS A 126 -14.32 -6.97 10.33
CA HIS A 126 -13.93 -6.22 11.51
C HIS A 126 -12.67 -6.79 12.16
N SER A 127 -12.57 -8.11 12.32
CA SER A 127 -11.40 -8.76 12.94
C SER A 127 -10.10 -8.51 12.16
N ALA A 128 -10.12 -8.67 10.84
CA ALA A 128 -8.94 -8.44 10.00
C ALA A 128 -8.50 -6.97 10.03
N TRP A 129 -9.44 -6.02 9.95
CA TRP A 129 -9.14 -4.59 10.08
C TRP A 129 -8.63 -4.21 11.47
N MET A 130 -9.23 -4.75 12.53
CA MET A 130 -8.76 -4.58 13.91
C MET A 130 -7.31 -5.03 14.06
N TRP A 131 -7.02 -6.26 13.62
CA TRP A 131 -5.68 -6.83 13.71
C TRP A 131 -4.66 -5.99 12.92
N PHE A 132 -4.97 -5.64 11.67
CA PHE A 132 -4.09 -4.82 10.84
C PHE A 132 -3.81 -3.44 11.47
N LEU A 133 -4.85 -2.75 11.95
CA LEU A 133 -4.69 -1.45 12.59
C LEU A 133 -3.92 -1.55 13.91
N GLN A 134 -4.07 -2.63 14.68
CA GLN A 134 -3.30 -2.85 15.90
C GLN A 134 -1.81 -2.99 15.59
N LYS A 135 -1.43 -3.76 14.56
CA LYS A 135 -0.02 -3.86 14.13
C LYS A 135 0.51 -2.55 13.55
N LEU A 136 -0.33 -1.81 12.84
CA LEU A 136 0.02 -0.48 12.36
C LEU A 136 0.28 0.50 13.52
N ARG A 137 -0.58 0.47 14.55
CA ARG A 137 -0.43 1.29 15.76
C ARG A 137 0.76 0.87 16.61
N SER A 138 1.05 -0.41 16.73
CA SER A 138 2.26 -0.84 17.46
C SER A 138 3.54 -0.39 16.76
N THR A 139 3.51 -0.30 15.43
CA THR A 139 4.68 0.11 14.62
C THR A 139 4.88 1.63 14.61
N PHE A 140 3.81 2.42 14.45
CA PHE A 140 3.90 3.88 14.24
C PHE A 140 3.28 4.72 15.36
N GLY A 141 2.70 4.09 16.39
CA GLY A 141 1.96 4.78 17.43
C GLY A 141 0.76 5.57 16.90
N CYS A 142 0.42 6.64 17.61
CA CYS A 142 -0.60 7.62 17.22
C CYS A 142 -0.05 9.04 17.42
N PRO A 143 0.74 9.58 16.48
CA PRO A 143 1.30 10.92 16.61
C PRO A 143 0.20 11.98 16.75
N LYS A 144 0.55 13.12 17.37
CA LYS A 144 -0.40 14.21 17.59
C LYS A 144 -0.98 14.70 16.25
N ASN A 145 -2.29 14.94 16.24
CA ASN A 145 -3.06 15.35 15.06
C ASN A 145 -3.09 14.32 13.92
N LEU A 146 -2.86 13.04 14.21
CA LEU A 146 -2.97 11.98 13.21
C LEU A 146 -4.35 11.98 12.54
N VAL A 147 -4.34 11.95 11.21
CA VAL A 147 -5.52 11.67 10.38
C VAL A 147 -5.33 10.32 9.73
N VAL A 148 -6.33 9.44 9.80
CA VAL A 148 -6.35 8.20 9.02
C VAL A 148 -7.45 8.30 7.97
N VAL A 149 -7.09 8.28 6.70
CA VAL A 149 -8.01 8.33 5.56
C VAL A 149 -8.26 6.91 5.07
N SER A 150 -9.52 6.51 4.98
CA SER A 150 -9.91 5.21 4.42
C SER A 150 -11.16 5.32 3.57
N ASP A 151 -11.56 4.19 2.98
CA ASP A 151 -12.92 4.00 2.49
C ASP A 151 -13.97 4.13 3.63
N ARG A 152 -15.26 3.93 3.32
CA ARG A 152 -16.35 4.03 4.31
C ARG A 152 -16.86 2.68 4.80
N HIS A 153 -16.06 1.62 4.70
CA HIS A 153 -16.52 0.29 5.11
C HIS A 153 -16.81 0.26 6.63
N PRO A 154 -17.96 -0.28 7.08
CA PRO A 154 -18.33 -0.30 8.49
C PRO A 154 -17.32 -1.01 9.41
N SER A 155 -16.63 -2.04 8.91
CA SER A 155 -15.55 -2.72 9.64
C SER A 155 -14.38 -1.80 9.96
N ILE A 156 -13.99 -0.92 9.02
CA ILE A 156 -12.91 0.05 9.26
C ILE A 156 -13.34 1.06 10.30
N LYS A 157 -14.55 1.62 10.17
CA LYS A 157 -15.07 2.58 11.15
C LYS A 157 -15.02 2.02 12.57
N SER A 158 -15.57 0.83 12.75
CA SER A 158 -15.62 0.17 14.07
C SER A 158 -14.22 -0.17 14.58
N ALA A 159 -13.29 -0.58 13.71
CA ALA A 159 -11.92 -0.85 14.12
C ALA A 159 -11.15 0.43 14.50
N MET A 160 -11.33 1.51 13.73
CA MET A 160 -10.74 2.83 14.01
C MET A 160 -11.20 3.41 15.34
N GLU A 161 -12.48 3.26 15.68
CA GLU A 161 -13.05 3.72 16.96
C GLU A 161 -12.40 3.02 18.18
N VAL A 162 -11.90 1.79 18.01
CA VAL A 162 -11.22 1.04 19.08
C VAL A 162 -9.72 1.28 19.07
N VAL A 163 -9.07 1.20 17.91
CA VAL A 163 -7.60 1.21 17.82
C VAL A 163 -7.04 2.62 17.80
N TYR A 164 -7.75 3.60 17.24
CA TYR A 164 -7.29 4.98 17.10
C TYR A 164 -8.35 6.00 17.58
N PRO A 165 -8.83 5.91 18.84
CA PRO A 165 -9.85 6.83 19.36
C PRO A 165 -9.40 8.30 19.36
N GLU A 166 -8.09 8.56 19.35
CA GLU A 166 -7.48 9.90 19.38
C GLU A 166 -7.25 10.49 17.98
N ALA A 167 -7.22 9.64 16.95
CA ALA A 167 -6.98 10.07 15.58
C ALA A 167 -8.28 10.49 14.90
N VAL A 168 -8.18 11.39 13.93
CA VAL A 168 -9.33 11.73 13.09
C VAL A 168 -9.49 10.69 11.99
N HIS A 169 -10.57 9.91 12.06
CA HIS A 169 -10.94 9.00 10.97
C HIS A 169 -11.62 9.75 9.82
N ALA A 170 -10.85 9.95 8.76
CA ALA A 170 -11.24 10.58 7.52
C ALA A 170 -11.85 9.60 6.51
N ILE A 171 -12.94 10.02 5.87
CA ILE A 171 -13.60 9.29 4.80
C ILE A 171 -13.07 9.80 3.46
N CYS A 172 -12.67 8.86 2.60
CA CYS A 172 -12.23 9.08 1.25
C CYS A 172 -13.31 9.80 0.42
N SER A 173 -12.98 10.97 -0.11
CA SER A 173 -13.91 11.81 -0.86
C SER A 173 -14.31 11.19 -2.19
N TYR A 174 -13.49 10.31 -2.76
CA TYR A 174 -13.79 9.56 -3.99
C TYR A 174 -14.92 8.55 -3.77
N HIS A 175 -14.80 7.72 -2.71
CA HIS A 175 -15.83 6.74 -2.36
C HIS A 175 -17.17 7.43 -2.04
N LEU A 176 -17.13 8.52 -1.27
CA LEU A 176 -18.34 9.29 -0.97
C LEU A 176 -18.91 9.99 -2.23
N ARG A 177 -18.05 10.45 -3.16
CA ARG A 177 -18.49 10.96 -4.46
C ARG A 177 -19.23 9.91 -5.28
N GLN A 178 -18.77 8.66 -5.25
CA GLN A 178 -19.38 7.58 -6.02
C GLN A 178 -20.83 7.31 -5.54
N ASN A 179 -21.09 7.40 -4.24
CA ASN A 179 -22.45 7.31 -3.68
C ASN A 179 -23.38 8.45 -4.16
N ILE A 180 -22.80 9.63 -4.40
CA ILE A 180 -23.55 10.82 -4.87
C ILE A 180 -23.82 10.78 -6.37
N ARG A 181 -23.03 10.04 -7.14
CA ARG A 181 -23.07 10.03 -8.61
C ARG A 181 -24.45 9.71 -9.17
N SER A 182 -25.22 8.85 -8.49
CA SER A 182 -26.60 8.51 -8.82
C SER A 182 -27.58 9.70 -8.80
N HIS A 183 -27.21 10.80 -8.15
CA HIS A 183 -28.01 12.03 -8.01
C HIS A 183 -27.64 13.13 -9.02
N GLY A 184 -26.69 12.86 -9.92
CA GLY A 184 -26.34 13.74 -11.04
C GLY A 184 -25.07 14.59 -10.84
N SER A 185 -24.48 15.01 -11.97
CA SER A 185 -23.17 15.68 -12.02
C SER A 185 -23.12 17.03 -11.28
N LYS A 186 -24.22 17.79 -11.27
CA LYS A 186 -24.31 19.06 -10.54
C LYS A 186 -24.26 18.87 -9.02
N ALA A 187 -24.87 17.81 -8.50
CA ALA A 187 -24.80 17.45 -7.08
C ALA A 187 -23.36 17.07 -6.69
N VAL A 188 -22.70 16.26 -7.54
CA VAL A 188 -21.27 15.94 -7.40
C VAL A 188 -20.42 17.22 -7.37
N GLY A 189 -20.66 18.17 -8.27
CA GLY A 189 -19.91 19.44 -8.31
C GLY A 189 -20.03 20.26 -7.02
N LEU A 190 -21.24 20.37 -6.46
CA LEU A 190 -21.48 21.06 -5.18
C LEU A 190 -20.81 20.33 -4.01
N TYR A 191 -20.89 19.00 -3.97
CA TYR A 191 -20.21 18.18 -2.98
C TYR A 191 -18.69 18.33 -3.05
N MET A 192 -18.09 18.28 -4.24
CA MET A 192 -16.65 18.45 -4.42
C MET A 192 -16.20 19.85 -3.96
N LYS A 193 -16.97 20.89 -4.29
CA LYS A 193 -16.72 22.26 -3.80
C LYS A 193 -16.76 22.34 -2.28
N ALA A 194 -17.75 21.72 -1.64
CA ALA A 194 -17.85 21.65 -0.18
C ALA A 194 -16.70 20.83 0.45
N SER A 195 -16.28 19.75 -0.20
CA SER A 195 -15.27 18.83 0.34
C SER A 195 -13.86 19.45 0.37
N TYR A 196 -13.47 20.14 -0.71
CA TYR A 196 -12.09 20.61 -0.90
C TYR A 196 -11.83 22.04 -0.42
N THR A 197 -12.88 22.84 -0.20
CA THR A 197 -12.73 24.23 0.22
C THR A 197 -12.06 24.37 1.60
N TYR A 198 -11.18 25.35 1.73
CA TYR A 198 -10.65 25.82 3.01
C TYR A 198 -11.58 26.82 3.72
N SER A 199 -12.53 27.41 3.00
CA SER A 199 -13.45 28.42 3.53
C SER A 199 -14.74 27.78 4.09
N PRO A 200 -15.04 27.95 5.39
CA PRO A 200 -16.33 27.55 5.97
C PRO A 200 -17.52 28.21 5.28
N VAL A 201 -17.39 29.48 4.88
CA VAL A 201 -18.45 30.21 4.15
C VAL A 201 -18.76 29.55 2.81
N VAL A 202 -17.74 29.13 2.06
CA VAL A 202 -17.93 28.42 0.79
C VAL A 202 -18.54 27.03 1.02
N TYR A 203 -18.14 26.36 2.11
CA TYR A 203 -18.73 25.09 2.51
C TYR A 203 -20.24 25.24 2.78
N GLU A 204 -20.62 26.18 3.64
CA GLU A 204 -22.02 26.44 4.01
C GLU A 204 -22.87 26.80 2.80
N LYS A 205 -22.39 27.69 1.92
CA LYS A 205 -23.08 28.03 0.67
C LYS A 205 -23.28 26.82 -0.23
N SER A 206 -22.25 25.97 -0.36
CA SER A 206 -22.33 24.76 -1.19
C SER A 206 -23.30 23.74 -0.61
N MET A 207 -23.30 23.56 0.72
CA MET A 207 -24.22 22.67 1.43
C MET A 207 -25.66 23.17 1.40
N ALA A 208 -25.89 24.48 1.50
CA ALA A 208 -27.22 25.09 1.37
C ALA A 208 -27.78 24.86 -0.05
N MET A 209 -26.97 25.06 -1.09
CA MET A 209 -27.38 24.77 -2.46
C MET A 209 -27.64 23.28 -2.68
N LEU A 210 -26.81 22.40 -2.10
CA LEU A 210 -27.01 20.95 -2.17
C LEU A 210 -28.32 20.56 -1.48
N ALA A 211 -28.62 21.14 -0.31
CA ALA A 211 -29.87 20.91 0.43
C ALA A 211 -31.10 21.31 -0.40
N ALA A 212 -31.05 22.49 -1.02
CA ALA A 212 -32.19 23.06 -1.72
C ALA A 212 -32.49 22.33 -3.04
N LYS A 213 -31.46 21.91 -3.77
CA LYS A 213 -31.60 21.30 -5.11
C LYS A 213 -31.59 19.77 -5.10
N TYR A 214 -30.93 19.17 -4.11
CA TYR A 214 -30.64 17.74 -4.03
C TYR A 214 -30.81 17.23 -2.58
N PRO A 215 -32.02 17.33 -1.99
CA PRO A 215 -32.23 17.02 -0.58
C PRO A 215 -31.85 15.56 -0.22
N ASN A 216 -32.10 14.60 -1.11
CA ASN A 216 -31.69 13.21 -0.92
C ASN A 216 -30.16 13.03 -0.89
N THR A 217 -29.42 13.81 -1.70
CA THR A 217 -27.96 13.81 -1.67
C THR A 217 -27.42 14.37 -0.36
N LYS A 218 -28.01 15.46 0.15
CA LYS A 218 -27.60 16.00 1.45
C LYS A 218 -27.77 14.94 2.55
N LYS A 219 -28.87 14.19 2.53
CA LYS A 219 -29.11 13.09 3.46
C LYS A 219 -27.98 12.05 3.41
N VAL A 220 -27.62 11.59 2.21
CA VAL A 220 -26.51 10.64 1.96
C VAL A 220 -25.13 11.21 2.33
N VAL A 221 -24.95 12.52 2.39
CA VAL A 221 -23.65 13.12 2.75
C VAL A 221 -23.56 13.44 4.25
N VAL A 222 -24.67 13.82 4.87
CA VAL A 222 -24.72 14.30 6.26
C VAL A 222 -25.11 13.20 7.25
N ASP A 223 -26.14 12.40 6.97
CA ASP A 223 -26.59 11.32 7.87
C ASP A 223 -25.57 10.17 7.90
N GLU A 224 -24.87 10.01 6.79
CA GLU A 224 -23.92 8.94 6.54
C GLU A 224 -22.49 9.29 6.99
N ALA A 225 -22.15 10.59 7.04
CA ALA A 225 -20.81 11.07 7.39
C ALA A 225 -20.84 12.44 8.09
N ILE A 226 -20.23 12.53 9.28
CA ILE A 226 -20.06 13.80 9.99
C ILE A 226 -19.19 14.72 9.12
N PRO A 227 -19.54 16.00 8.92
CA PRO A 227 -18.76 16.96 8.12
C PRO A 227 -17.25 16.98 8.42
N THR A 228 -16.88 16.86 9.70
CA THR A 228 -15.49 16.83 10.18
C THR A 228 -14.66 15.67 9.59
N ARG A 229 -15.34 14.63 9.08
CA ARG A 229 -14.74 13.42 8.53
C ARG A 229 -14.58 13.42 7.01
N TRP A 230 -15.15 14.38 6.28
CA TRP A 230 -15.00 14.42 4.82
C TRP A 230 -14.75 15.82 4.25
N ALA A 231 -15.24 16.86 4.91
CA ALA A 231 -15.05 18.24 4.48
C ALA A 231 -13.79 18.84 5.10
N ARG A 232 -12.90 19.35 4.26
CA ARG A 232 -11.59 19.88 4.67
C ARG A 232 -11.72 21.04 5.66
N SER A 233 -12.54 22.03 5.34
CA SER A 233 -12.75 23.21 6.21
C SER A 233 -13.41 22.90 7.54
N GLN A 234 -14.01 21.71 7.68
CA GLN A 234 -14.70 21.26 8.89
C GLN A 234 -13.83 20.32 9.73
N CYS A 235 -12.72 19.83 9.18
CA CYS A 235 -11.86 18.89 9.88
C CYS A 235 -11.12 19.63 11.02
N PRO A 236 -11.13 19.09 12.26
CA PRO A 236 -10.49 19.76 13.40
C PRO A 236 -8.96 19.79 13.30
N VAL A 237 -8.38 18.99 12.40
CA VAL A 237 -6.95 18.90 12.14
C VAL A 237 -6.66 19.07 10.65
N ARG A 238 -5.43 19.43 10.31
CA ARG A 238 -5.02 19.62 8.92
C ARG A 238 -4.93 18.28 8.20
N ARG A 239 -5.63 18.16 7.07
CA ARG A 239 -5.58 16.99 6.17
C ARG A 239 -4.53 17.05 5.09
N TYR A 240 -3.81 18.17 4.97
CA TYR A 240 -2.67 18.30 4.05
C TYR A 240 -2.94 17.81 2.61
N SER A 241 -4.15 18.08 2.09
CA SER A 241 -4.64 17.65 0.78
C SER A 241 -4.93 16.15 0.58
N PHE A 242 -4.76 15.29 1.58
CA PHE A 242 -5.19 13.89 1.56
C PHE A 242 -6.72 13.81 1.68
N MET A 243 -7.38 13.87 0.53
CA MET A 243 -8.84 13.75 0.46
C MET A 243 -9.28 12.36 0.03
N THR A 244 -8.42 11.59 -0.61
CA THR A 244 -8.75 10.28 -1.19
C THR A 244 -7.80 9.19 -0.72
N SER A 245 -8.22 7.94 -0.91
CA SER A 245 -7.41 6.75 -0.68
C SER A 245 -6.58 6.34 -1.90
N ASN A 246 -6.64 7.10 -3.01
CA ASN A 246 -5.91 6.82 -4.25
C ASN A 246 -4.40 6.61 -4.08
N ALA A 247 -3.77 7.08 -3.01
CA ALA A 247 -2.37 6.77 -2.74
C ALA A 247 -2.14 5.26 -2.52
N CYS A 248 -3.11 4.56 -1.93
CA CYS A 248 -3.10 3.11 -1.82
C CYS A 248 -3.47 2.43 -3.15
N GLU A 249 -4.47 2.94 -3.88
CA GLU A 249 -4.86 2.39 -5.19
C GLU A 249 -3.76 2.53 -6.25
N ALA A 250 -3.08 3.68 -6.28
CA ALA A 250 -2.05 4.03 -7.26
C ALA A 250 -0.67 3.53 -6.84
N MET A 251 -0.53 2.96 -5.63
CA MET A 251 0.70 2.31 -5.24
C MET A 251 0.93 1.15 -6.22
N PRO A 252 2.04 1.17 -6.98
CA PRO A 252 2.40 0.01 -7.75
C PRO A 252 2.75 -1.08 -6.74
N LEU A 253 1.81 -2.00 -6.51
CA LEU A 253 2.00 -3.16 -5.65
C LEU A 253 2.93 -4.19 -6.28
N ALA A 254 3.18 -4.08 -7.60
CA ALA A 254 4.17 -4.87 -8.31
C ALA A 254 5.58 -4.71 -7.73
N PRO A 255 6.08 -3.49 -7.42
CA PRO A 255 7.25 -3.21 -6.59
C PRO A 255 7.29 -3.88 -5.22
N LEU A 256 6.17 -4.16 -4.56
CA LEU A 256 6.18 -4.91 -3.30
C LEU A 256 6.38 -6.39 -3.51
N VAL A 257 5.75 -6.90 -4.55
CA VAL A 257 5.94 -8.25 -5.08
C VAL A 257 7.37 -8.42 -5.63
N SER A 258 8.03 -7.34 -6.07
CA SER A 258 9.44 -7.34 -6.52
C SER A 258 10.47 -6.88 -5.46
N LEU A 259 10.08 -6.19 -4.38
CA LEU A 259 10.86 -5.98 -3.13
C LEU A 259 10.96 -7.29 -2.34
N LEU A 260 10.05 -8.22 -2.63
CA LEU A 260 10.13 -9.65 -2.30
C LEU A 260 11.13 -10.42 -3.21
N HIS A 261 11.92 -9.75 -4.07
CA HIS A 261 12.90 -10.37 -4.97
C HIS A 261 14.25 -9.63 -5.04
N PRO A 262 15.39 -10.31 -4.78
CA PRO A 262 16.73 -9.83 -5.10
C PRO A 262 17.05 -10.03 -6.59
N SER A 263 17.43 -8.94 -7.27
CA SER A 263 17.93 -8.90 -8.64
C SER A 263 19.00 -9.97 -8.97
N LYS A 264 18.94 -10.58 -10.15
CA LYS A 264 20.06 -11.35 -10.73
C LYS A 264 21.04 -10.39 -11.43
N ARG A 265 22.34 -10.55 -11.12
CA ARG A 265 23.49 -10.16 -11.96
C ARG A 265 23.97 -11.42 -12.68
N GLN A 266 24.09 -11.37 -14.01
CA GLN A 266 24.64 -12.46 -14.83
C GLN A 266 26.11 -12.74 -14.50
N ARG A 267 26.53 -14.01 -14.56
CA ARG A 267 27.87 -14.42 -15.04
C ARG A 267 27.82 -15.74 -15.82
N ASN A 268 28.21 -15.58 -17.10
CA ASN A 268 29.00 -16.40 -18.00
C ASN A 268 28.72 -17.90 -18.23
N GLY A 269 28.57 -18.21 -19.52
CA GLY A 269 28.94 -19.48 -20.11
C GLY A 269 28.85 -19.42 -21.64
N GLY A 270 30.00 -19.25 -22.31
CA GLY A 270 30.16 -19.52 -23.74
C GLY A 270 30.89 -18.41 -24.51
N ASP A 271 32.19 -18.56 -24.72
CA ASP A 271 32.93 -17.83 -25.75
C ASP A 271 32.33 -18.14 -27.14
N PRO A 272 32.10 -17.14 -28.00
CA PRO A 272 32.04 -17.34 -29.43
C PRO A 272 33.36 -16.94 -30.10
N ASP A 273 33.87 -17.89 -30.87
CA ASP A 273 34.78 -17.81 -32.01
C ASP A 273 34.91 -16.40 -32.67
N PRO A 274 36.13 -15.87 -32.90
CA PRO A 274 36.32 -14.54 -33.48
C PRO A 274 36.26 -14.60 -35.01
N SER A 275 35.12 -14.23 -35.60
CA SER A 275 35.09 -13.71 -36.97
C SER A 275 33.76 -13.00 -37.31
N ALA A 276 33.82 -11.67 -37.46
CA ALA A 276 33.16 -10.87 -38.50
C ALA A 276 33.07 -9.41 -38.07
N GLU A 277 33.65 -8.55 -38.89
CA GLU A 277 33.59 -7.09 -38.86
C GLU A 277 32.17 -6.57 -39.16
N GLU A 278 31.81 -5.40 -38.63
CA GLU A 278 31.55 -4.16 -39.39
C GLU A 278 30.64 -3.18 -38.61
N GLY A 279 31.17 -1.97 -38.39
CA GLY A 279 30.52 -0.67 -38.62
C GLY A 279 29.19 -0.30 -37.93
N GLY A 280 29.24 0.66 -37.01
CA GLY A 280 28.07 1.45 -36.61
C GLY A 280 28.42 2.55 -35.61
N GLU A 281 28.27 3.81 -36.04
CA GLU A 281 28.63 5.05 -35.34
C GLU A 281 27.92 5.27 -33.99
N GLU A 282 28.63 5.90 -33.05
CA GLU A 282 28.16 6.29 -31.72
C GLU A 282 27.56 7.72 -31.77
N PRO A 283 26.36 7.97 -31.21
CA PRO A 283 25.78 9.32 -31.16
C PRO A 283 26.36 10.15 -30.00
N PRO A 284 26.42 11.49 -30.12
CA PRO A 284 27.12 12.35 -29.15
C PRO A 284 26.33 12.58 -27.86
N ASP A 285 27.07 12.75 -26.76
CA ASP A 285 26.57 13.08 -25.42
C ASP A 285 25.89 14.46 -25.35
N PRO A 286 24.85 14.62 -24.50
CA PRO A 286 24.24 15.92 -24.23
C PRO A 286 25.09 16.77 -23.26
N PRO A 287 24.98 18.12 -23.32
CA PRO A 287 25.85 19.03 -22.59
C PRO A 287 25.54 19.10 -21.09
N GLU A 288 26.60 19.27 -20.30
CA GLU A 288 26.59 19.51 -18.86
C GLU A 288 25.97 20.89 -18.52
N GLU A 289 24.94 20.92 -17.67
CA GLU A 289 24.47 22.15 -17.02
C GLU A 289 25.16 22.33 -15.66
N GLU A 290 26.06 23.32 -15.59
CA GLU A 290 26.54 23.89 -14.33
C GLU A 290 25.38 24.55 -13.57
N SER A 291 25.10 24.06 -12.36
CA SER A 291 24.37 24.82 -11.35
C SER A 291 25.22 24.93 -10.07
N GLY A 292 25.68 26.15 -9.81
CA GLY A 292 26.55 26.48 -8.69
C GLY A 292 25.88 26.28 -7.31
N PRO A 293 26.68 26.20 -6.24
CA PRO A 293 26.19 25.85 -4.91
C PRO A 293 25.36 26.98 -4.29
N LEU A 294 24.19 26.63 -3.74
CA LEU A 294 23.39 27.50 -2.87
C LEU A 294 23.99 27.54 -1.45
N PRO A 295 23.83 28.67 -0.71
CA PRO A 295 24.53 28.90 0.54
C PRO A 295 24.06 27.99 1.70
N LEU A 296 25.04 27.48 2.45
CA LEU A 296 24.88 26.68 3.66
C LEU A 296 24.19 27.51 4.77
N SER A 297 23.01 27.07 5.21
CA SER A 297 22.38 27.52 6.44
C SER A 297 22.88 26.70 7.63
N VAL A 298 23.18 27.41 8.71
CA VAL A 298 23.77 26.95 9.98
C VAL A 298 22.86 25.91 10.67
N PRO A 299 23.39 24.80 11.21
CA PRO A 299 22.58 23.85 11.96
C PRO A 299 22.17 24.43 13.33
N VAL A 300 20.87 24.38 13.62
CA VAL A 300 20.32 24.61 14.96
C VAL A 300 20.37 23.28 15.70
N GLU A 301 21.08 23.24 16.83
CA GLU A 301 21.14 22.08 17.73
C GLU A 301 19.73 21.65 18.16
N ALA A 302 19.43 20.36 17.96
CA ALA A 302 18.26 19.71 18.54
C ALA A 302 18.56 19.34 20.00
N PRO A 303 17.63 19.54 20.95
CA PRO A 303 17.85 19.15 22.33
C PRO A 303 17.87 17.62 22.47
N GLU A 304 18.87 17.12 23.20
CA GLU A 304 19.02 15.71 23.58
C GLU A 304 17.77 15.21 24.32
N ALA A 305 17.21 14.10 23.85
CA ALA A 305 16.14 13.39 24.53
C ALA A 305 16.75 12.35 25.49
N GLU A 306 16.48 12.49 26.78
CA GLU A 306 16.85 11.49 27.78
C GLU A 306 16.08 10.17 27.58
N PRO A 307 16.71 9.00 27.84
CA PRO A 307 16.07 7.71 27.63
C PRO A 307 15.05 7.41 28.73
N LEU A 308 13.78 7.25 28.35
CA LEU A 308 12.75 6.68 29.21
C LEU A 308 12.94 5.16 29.31
N SER A 309 13.37 4.71 30.49
CA SER A 309 13.38 3.30 30.87
C SER A 309 11.94 2.82 31.13
N LEU A 310 11.44 1.94 30.26
CA LEU A 310 10.24 1.14 30.51
C LEU A 310 10.61 -0.33 30.31
N SER A 311 10.88 -0.99 31.44
CA SER A 311 10.90 -2.44 31.54
C SER A 311 9.48 -2.93 31.75
N ASP A 312 8.94 -3.67 30.80
CA ASP A 312 7.86 -4.63 31.04
C ASP A 312 8.20 -5.97 30.35
N PRO A 313 7.96 -7.12 30.99
CA PRO A 313 8.46 -8.42 30.55
C PRO A 313 7.39 -9.20 29.77
N ALA A 314 7.52 -9.28 28.44
CA ALA A 314 6.86 -10.32 27.63
C ALA A 314 7.44 -10.44 26.22
N ASP A 315 8.76 -10.31 26.04
CA ASP A 315 9.44 -10.74 24.81
C ASP A 315 10.06 -12.11 25.04
N THR A 316 9.30 -13.16 24.72
CA THR A 316 9.89 -14.49 24.55
C THR A 316 10.05 -14.72 23.04
N PRO A 317 11.28 -14.88 22.53
CA PRO A 317 11.51 -15.24 21.14
C PRO A 317 10.78 -16.55 20.79
N LEU A 318 10.21 -16.62 19.58
CA LEU A 318 9.58 -17.82 19.05
C LEU A 318 10.55 -19.02 19.16
N PRO A 319 10.11 -20.19 19.66
CA PRO A 319 10.89 -21.41 19.56
C PRO A 319 10.97 -21.85 18.09
N LEU A 320 12.19 -22.19 17.65
CA LEU A 320 12.44 -22.75 16.32
C LEU A 320 11.73 -24.11 16.17
N PRO A 321 11.09 -24.39 15.02
CA PRO A 321 10.68 -25.76 14.71
C PRO A 321 11.93 -26.63 14.47
N GLU A 322 12.05 -27.73 15.19
CA GLU A 322 13.09 -28.74 14.95
C GLU A 322 12.79 -29.46 13.61
N GLY A 323 13.75 -29.43 12.67
CA GLY A 323 13.68 -30.20 11.42
C GLY A 323 13.55 -29.40 10.12
N LEU A 324 14.13 -28.20 10.03
CA LEU A 324 14.29 -27.52 8.73
C LEU A 324 15.16 -28.38 7.78
N PRO A 325 14.73 -28.62 6.52
CA PRO A 325 15.59 -29.23 5.52
C PRO A 325 16.84 -28.36 5.30
N GLU A 326 17.98 -28.99 5.03
CA GLU A 326 19.24 -28.29 4.74
C GLU A 326 19.04 -27.22 3.64
N PRO A 327 19.78 -26.10 3.71
CA PRO A 327 19.58 -24.97 2.81
C PRO A 327 19.77 -25.40 1.36
N LEU A 328 18.69 -25.33 0.58
CA LEU A 328 18.75 -25.55 -0.86
C LEU A 328 19.68 -24.50 -1.49
N PRO A 329 20.53 -24.90 -2.44
CA PRO A 329 21.48 -24.01 -3.06
C PRO A 329 20.77 -22.83 -3.74
N ASP A 330 21.33 -21.66 -3.46
CA ASP A 330 20.93 -20.25 -3.61
C ASP A 330 20.34 -19.77 -4.97
N LEU A 331 20.03 -20.66 -5.92
CA LEU A 331 19.70 -20.31 -7.31
C LEU A 331 18.26 -20.63 -7.72
N GLU A 332 17.61 -21.64 -7.15
CA GLU A 332 16.25 -22.08 -7.54
C GLU A 332 15.11 -21.26 -6.90
N ALA A 333 15.41 -20.47 -5.87
CA ALA A 333 14.41 -19.66 -5.15
C ALA A 333 14.12 -18.28 -5.79
N ARG A 334 14.83 -17.91 -6.86
CA ARG A 334 14.92 -16.52 -7.38
C ARG A 334 13.91 -16.14 -8.47
N GLU A 335 12.94 -16.99 -8.83
CA GLU A 335 11.98 -16.70 -9.92
C GLU A 335 10.51 -16.69 -9.47
N ALA A 336 10.20 -17.08 -8.22
CA ALA A 336 8.86 -17.52 -7.81
C ALA A 336 7.86 -16.44 -7.30
N LEU A 337 8.03 -15.15 -7.59
CA LEU A 337 7.29 -14.10 -6.87
C LEU A 337 6.91 -12.89 -7.72
N MET A 338 6.37 -13.09 -8.93
CA MET A 338 5.83 -12.00 -9.77
C MET A 338 4.39 -12.27 -10.26
N GLY A 339 3.73 -13.31 -9.74
CA GLY A 339 2.36 -13.71 -10.12
C GLY A 339 1.22 -12.99 -9.40
N LEU A 340 1.53 -12.01 -8.56
CA LEU A 340 0.52 -11.27 -7.81
C LEU A 340 0.28 -9.90 -8.48
N VAL A 341 -0.89 -9.83 -9.13
CA VAL A 341 -1.67 -8.64 -9.48
C VAL A 341 -1.42 -8.01 -10.85
N THR A 342 -2.32 -8.31 -11.80
CA THR A 342 -2.63 -7.44 -12.92
C THR A 342 -3.72 -6.42 -12.52
N PHE A 343 -3.46 -5.14 -12.79
CA PHE A 343 -4.47 -4.08 -12.79
C PHE A 343 -4.81 -3.68 -14.23
N SER A 344 -6.07 -3.35 -14.43
CA SER A 344 -6.67 -2.84 -15.67
C SER A 344 -6.38 -1.36 -15.89
#